data_AF-A0A8H5U5B6-F1
#
_entry.id   AF-A0A8H5U5B6-F1
#
_cell.length_a   1.000
_cell.length_b   1.000
_cell.length_c   1.000
_cell.angle_alpha   90.00
_cell.angle_beta   90.00
_cell.angle_gamma   90.00
#
_symmetry.space_group_name_H-M   'P 1'
#
loop_
_entity.id
_entity.type
_entity.pdbx_description
1 polymer ?
#
loop_
_entity_poly.entity_id
_entity_poly.type
_entity_poly.pdbx_seq_one_letter_code
_entity_poly.pdbx_strand_id
1 'polypeptide(L)'
;MQYRMIVAATLAIGAYAAPAAQITGAPSLSRRQETGGAGGSSVLDAPMTIAAGESFDGGNAVFDRGVSCTGQEEGGDSDAVFILEKGATLSNVRIGPNQIEGVHCNGGCTLNNVVWDAVCEDAFSIKKQEDGETTTINGGGATGAEDKVIQHNGGGTVIIKDFEVSDFGKLYRSCGNCKEMPARHVEISGGSASNGKILVGINTNMGDTAKISGIQITNVPKECITFKGVTDGSEPEEVGTCDSDAGSGSGSGDSVAAPATSTTPATPTTPAEGSETPIQSDVVGQPSETPAEGSETPVQSDVVEQPSETPAEDSDDADADESSDDNQDEDSDDGEDKDDSDEKKDEEETEEENGDQNQGAFPSAPPQFGTPGQFGGPGQFGGFQA
;
A
#
# COMPACT_ATOMS: atom_id res chain seq x y z
N MET A 1 36.57 87.87 5.44
CA MET A 1 37.73 87.10 5.94
C MET A 1 37.37 85.62 5.90
N GLN A 2 38.27 84.82 5.35
CA GLN A 2 38.14 83.37 5.18
C GLN A 2 38.22 82.68 6.54
N TYR A 3 37.37 81.68 6.80
CA TYR A 3 37.72 80.60 7.73
C TYR A 3 37.20 79.28 7.15
N ARG A 4 38.16 78.44 6.74
CA ARG A 4 37.94 77.06 6.32
C ARG A 4 37.86 76.20 7.58
N MET A 5 36.71 75.59 7.83
CA MET A 5 36.58 74.48 8.78
C MET A 5 36.90 73.19 8.02
N ILE A 6 38.01 72.55 8.36
CA ILE A 6 38.35 71.18 7.96
C ILE A 6 37.78 70.28 9.05
N VAL A 7 36.72 69.54 8.72
CA VAL A 7 36.21 68.46 9.59
C VAL A 7 36.95 67.18 9.20
N ALA A 8 37.91 66.79 10.03
CA ALA A 8 38.55 65.48 9.92
C ALA A 8 37.63 64.43 10.55
N ALA A 9 36.97 63.63 9.73
CA ALA A 9 36.23 62.45 10.17
C ALA A 9 37.22 61.29 10.38
N THR A 10 37.62 61.05 11.63
CA THR A 10 38.32 59.82 12.02
C THR A 10 37.30 58.70 12.17
N LEU A 11 37.31 57.75 11.22
CA LEU A 11 36.57 56.49 11.33
C LEU A 11 37.31 55.57 12.30
N ALA A 12 36.78 55.38 13.50
CA ALA A 12 37.23 54.34 14.41
C ALA A 12 36.49 53.04 14.08
N ILE A 13 37.20 52.09 13.48
CA ILE A 13 36.70 50.72 13.27
C ILE A 13 36.83 50.00 14.62
N GLY A 14 35.74 49.97 15.39
CA GLY A 14 35.63 49.11 16.56
C GLY A 14 35.41 47.67 16.11
N ALA A 15 36.40 46.80 16.32
CA ALA A 15 36.22 45.36 16.16
C ALA A 15 35.38 44.85 17.34
N TYR A 16 34.09 44.63 17.10
CA TYR A 16 33.24 43.85 18.01
C TYR A 16 33.61 42.38 17.83
N ALA A 17 34.29 41.81 18.83
CA ALA A 17 34.39 40.36 18.96
C ALA A 17 33.01 39.84 19.39
N ALA A 18 32.29 39.22 18.46
CA ALA A 18 31.11 38.43 18.81
C ALA A 18 31.57 37.20 19.62
N PRO A 19 30.86 36.80 20.69
CA PRO A 19 31.11 35.54 21.34
C PRO A 19 30.90 34.41 20.33
N ALA A 20 31.87 33.50 20.24
CA ALA A 20 31.74 32.31 19.42
C ALA A 20 30.50 31.53 19.86
N ALA A 21 29.63 31.21 18.90
CA ALA A 21 28.52 30.30 19.13
C ALA A 21 29.07 29.02 19.76
N GLN A 22 28.67 28.75 20.99
CA GLN A 22 28.92 27.47 21.63
C GLN A 22 28.06 26.47 20.86
N ILE A 23 28.66 25.77 19.90
CA ILE A 23 28.06 24.56 19.35
C ILE A 23 28.01 23.58 20.51
N THR A 24 26.88 23.54 21.21
CA THR A 24 26.51 22.41 22.04
C THR A 24 26.59 21.19 21.13
N GLY A 25 27.51 20.27 21.45
CA GLY A 25 27.71 19.06 20.67
C GLY A 25 26.36 18.41 20.43
N ALA A 26 26.04 18.18 19.15
CA ALA A 26 24.95 17.28 18.80
C ALA A 26 25.17 15.97 19.57
N PRO A 27 24.12 15.35 20.12
CA PRO A 27 24.24 14.02 20.70
C PRO A 27 24.92 13.15 19.65
N SER A 28 26.01 12.49 20.03
CA SER A 28 26.69 11.57 19.14
C SER A 28 25.69 10.48 18.79
N LEU A 29 25.14 10.51 17.57
CA LEU A 29 24.58 9.34 16.93
C LEU A 29 25.73 8.36 16.67
N SER A 30 26.24 7.76 17.75
CA SER A 30 27.03 6.54 17.70
C SER A 30 26.09 5.36 17.50
N ARG A 31 25.45 5.35 16.34
CA ARG A 31 25.12 4.13 15.64
C ARG A 31 25.34 4.44 14.16
N ARG A 32 26.60 4.36 13.76
CA ARG A 32 26.90 3.90 12.40
C ARG A 32 26.34 2.49 12.35
N GLN A 33 25.05 2.37 12.05
CA GLN A 33 24.49 1.11 11.60
C GLN A 33 25.30 0.79 10.36
N GLU A 34 26.09 -0.28 10.46
CA GLU A 34 26.82 -0.86 9.35
C GLU A 34 25.89 -0.81 8.13
N THR A 35 26.23 0.03 7.15
CA THR A 35 25.56 0.03 5.85
C THR A 35 25.78 -1.37 5.29
N GLY A 36 24.78 -2.22 5.47
CA GLY A 36 24.85 -3.66 5.29
C GLY A 36 25.21 -3.97 3.85
N GLY A 37 26.46 -4.35 3.62
CA GLY A 37 26.79 -5.19 2.48
C GLY A 37 26.25 -6.59 2.75
N ALA A 38 25.40 -7.09 1.86
CA ALA A 38 24.95 -8.48 1.75
C ALA A 38 24.17 -9.06 2.96
N GLY A 39 22.86 -8.79 3.02
CA GLY A 39 21.89 -9.78 3.52
C GLY A 39 21.96 -10.15 5.01
N GLY A 40 22.32 -9.20 5.88
CA GLY A 40 22.21 -9.38 7.33
C GLY A 40 20.76 -9.47 7.83
N SER A 41 20.56 -9.75 9.12
CA SER A 41 19.25 -9.70 9.78
C SER A 41 19.33 -8.84 11.05
N SER A 42 18.28 -8.08 11.34
CA SER A 42 18.14 -7.21 12.51
C SER A 42 16.78 -7.44 13.14
N VAL A 43 16.76 -7.68 14.45
CA VAL A 43 15.53 -7.69 15.25
C VAL A 43 15.43 -6.34 15.95
N LEU A 44 14.30 -5.65 15.80
CA LEU A 44 14.05 -4.32 16.31
C LEU A 44 13.14 -4.40 17.55
N ASP A 45 13.64 -3.92 18.69
CA ASP A 45 12.86 -3.86 19.94
C ASP A 45 11.69 -2.85 19.85
N ALA A 46 11.77 -1.87 18.94
CA ALA A 46 10.76 -0.86 18.66
C ALA A 46 10.75 -0.51 17.16
N PRO A 47 9.67 0.10 16.63
CA PRO A 47 9.62 0.52 15.24
C PRO A 47 10.80 1.42 14.87
N MET A 48 11.45 1.16 13.74
CA MET A 48 12.47 2.06 13.23
C MET A 48 11.81 3.23 12.49
N THR A 49 11.84 4.40 13.11
CA THR A 49 11.29 5.62 12.50
C THR A 49 12.31 6.27 11.58
N ILE A 50 11.92 6.52 10.33
CA ILE A 50 12.68 7.33 9.37
C ILE A 50 12.04 8.72 9.34
N ALA A 51 12.82 9.72 9.75
CA ALA A 51 12.31 11.08 9.92
C ALA A 51 11.90 11.73 8.58
N ALA A 52 11.11 12.80 8.68
CA ALA A 52 10.53 13.46 7.53
C ALA A 52 11.60 13.91 6.52
N GLY A 53 11.46 13.48 5.27
CA GLY A 53 12.40 13.77 4.19
C GLY A 53 13.74 13.03 4.26
N GLU A 54 13.96 12.16 5.25
CA GLU A 54 15.17 11.36 5.34
C GLU A 54 15.09 10.07 4.51
N SER A 55 16.21 9.38 4.37
CA SER A 55 16.27 8.13 3.61
C SER A 55 17.06 7.08 4.37
N PHE A 56 16.55 5.86 4.35
CA PHE A 56 17.21 4.69 4.90
C PHE A 56 17.38 3.62 3.82
N ASP A 57 18.60 3.10 3.70
CA ASP A 57 18.94 1.98 2.83
C ASP A 57 19.37 0.80 3.69
N GLY A 58 18.57 -0.27 3.68
CA GLY A 58 18.79 -1.47 4.47
C GLY A 58 19.80 -2.44 3.86
N GLY A 59 20.30 -2.21 2.65
CA GLY A 59 21.31 -3.07 2.02
C GLY A 59 20.84 -4.52 1.77
N ASN A 60 19.55 -4.71 1.56
CA ASN A 60 18.83 -5.99 1.49
C ASN A 60 18.91 -6.83 2.78
N ALA A 61 19.13 -6.20 3.93
CA ALA A 61 19.01 -6.86 5.22
C ALA A 61 17.54 -7.17 5.56
N VAL A 62 17.34 -8.23 6.35
CA VAL A 62 16.04 -8.61 6.93
C VAL A 62 15.83 -7.83 8.22
N PHE A 63 14.64 -7.28 8.40
CA PHE A 63 14.21 -6.60 9.62
C PHE A 63 12.95 -7.28 10.15
N ASP A 64 12.96 -7.59 11.44
CA ASP A 64 11.87 -8.22 12.18
C ASP A 64 11.62 -7.47 13.49
N ARG A 65 10.47 -7.73 14.13
CA ARG A 65 10.20 -7.31 15.52
C ARG A 65 10.48 -8.41 16.53
N GLY A 66 10.71 -9.64 16.08
CA GLY A 66 11.01 -10.78 16.94
C GLY A 66 9.80 -11.31 17.70
N VAL A 67 8.60 -10.93 17.26
CA VAL A 67 7.32 -11.34 17.83
C VAL A 67 6.60 -12.28 16.85
N SER A 68 5.75 -13.16 17.36
CA SER A 68 4.90 -13.98 16.51
C SER A 68 3.77 -13.13 15.92
N CYS A 69 3.46 -13.38 14.65
CA CYS A 69 2.28 -12.81 14.01
C CYS A 69 1.00 -13.14 14.79
N THR A 70 0.14 -12.14 14.99
CA THR A 70 -1.15 -12.23 15.69
C THR A 70 -2.33 -12.43 14.74
N GLY A 71 -2.09 -12.47 13.42
CA GLY A 71 -3.11 -12.69 12.40
C GLY A 71 -3.76 -11.38 11.97
N GLN A 72 -5.09 -11.34 12.00
CA GLN A 72 -5.90 -10.19 11.55
C GLN A 72 -6.39 -9.31 12.72
N GLU A 73 -5.80 -9.48 13.91
CA GLU A 73 -6.01 -8.56 15.04
C GLU A 73 -5.25 -7.26 14.74
N GLU A 74 -5.98 -6.13 14.71
CA GLU A 74 -5.41 -4.85 14.30
C GLU A 74 -4.28 -4.40 15.24
N GLY A 75 -3.12 -4.12 14.65
CA GLY A 75 -1.96 -3.58 15.35
C GLY A 75 -1.91 -2.05 15.44
N GLY A 76 -1.03 -1.56 16.31
CA GLY A 76 -0.72 -0.13 16.43
C GLY A 76 0.58 0.28 15.73
N ASP A 77 0.86 1.58 15.68
CA ASP A 77 2.15 2.10 15.20
C ASP A 77 3.34 1.52 15.99
N SER A 78 3.14 1.18 17.27
CA SER A 78 4.15 0.52 18.11
C SER A 78 4.54 -0.89 17.66
N ASP A 79 3.72 -1.51 16.82
CA ASP A 79 3.88 -2.88 16.34
C ASP A 79 4.52 -2.95 14.95
N ALA A 80 4.59 -1.81 14.25
CA ALA A 80 5.22 -1.69 12.93
C ALA A 80 6.72 -2.03 12.95
N VAL A 81 7.26 -2.56 11.85
CA VAL A 81 8.72 -2.70 11.67
C VAL A 81 9.35 -1.34 11.39
N PHE A 82 8.75 -0.55 10.50
CA PHE A 82 9.20 0.79 10.16
C PHE A 82 8.04 1.79 10.20
N ILE A 83 8.36 3.02 10.63
CA ILE A 83 7.48 4.19 10.49
C ILE A 83 8.19 5.19 9.58
N LEU A 84 7.55 5.55 8.47
CA LEU A 84 8.06 6.53 7.52
C LEU A 84 7.30 7.83 7.69
N GLU A 85 7.98 8.86 8.17
CA GLU A 85 7.39 10.20 8.24
C GLU A 85 7.31 10.83 6.84
N LYS A 86 6.50 11.88 6.70
CA LYS A 86 6.26 12.59 5.43
C LYS A 86 7.55 12.83 4.63
N GLY A 87 7.56 12.35 3.39
CA GLY A 87 8.69 12.48 2.46
C GLY A 87 9.85 11.51 2.70
N ALA A 88 9.77 10.62 3.70
CA ALA A 88 10.81 9.64 3.97
C ALA A 88 10.91 8.59 2.85
N THR A 89 12.10 8.02 2.69
CA THR A 89 12.37 6.95 1.72
C THR A 89 12.97 5.72 2.39
N LEU A 90 12.39 4.56 2.13
CA LEU A 90 12.89 3.25 2.56
C LEU A 90 13.39 2.47 1.35
N SER A 91 14.63 1.98 1.38
CA SER A 91 15.23 1.28 0.23
C SER A 91 15.91 -0.03 0.63
N ASN A 92 15.80 -1.05 -0.22
CA ASN A 92 16.53 -2.32 -0.10
C ASN A 92 16.35 -2.96 1.29
N VAL A 93 15.10 -3.20 1.68
CA VAL A 93 14.75 -3.78 2.98
C VAL A 93 13.96 -5.05 2.73
N ARG A 94 14.29 -6.12 3.45
CA ARG A 94 13.40 -7.27 3.59
C ARG A 94 12.73 -7.24 4.95
N ILE A 95 11.43 -7.46 4.99
CA ILE A 95 10.63 -7.57 6.20
C ILE A 95 10.41 -9.06 6.45
N GLY A 96 10.90 -9.56 7.58
CA GLY A 96 10.76 -10.95 7.95
C GLY A 96 9.36 -11.29 8.49
N PRO A 97 9.08 -12.57 8.78
CA PRO A 97 7.77 -13.04 9.21
C PRO A 97 7.47 -12.77 10.68
N ASN A 98 8.45 -12.34 11.49
CA ASN A 98 8.29 -12.17 12.93
C ASN A 98 7.92 -10.72 13.26
N GLN A 99 6.74 -10.31 12.78
CA GLN A 99 6.17 -8.98 12.88
C GLN A 99 4.64 -9.08 13.01
N ILE A 100 4.03 -8.02 13.53
CA ILE A 100 2.57 -7.87 13.64
C ILE A 100 2.10 -6.89 12.55
N GLU A 101 2.70 -5.71 12.53
CA GLU A 101 2.48 -4.67 11.52
C GLU A 101 3.74 -4.48 10.65
N GLY A 102 3.56 -4.29 9.35
CA GLY A 102 4.65 -4.16 8.38
C GLY A 102 5.34 -2.79 8.40
N VAL A 103 5.00 -1.95 7.42
CA VAL A 103 5.57 -0.58 7.29
C VAL A 103 4.44 0.44 7.30
N HIS A 104 4.56 1.46 8.13
CA HIS A 104 3.61 2.57 8.20
C HIS A 104 4.17 3.83 7.54
N CYS A 105 3.27 4.64 6.98
CA CYS A 105 3.59 5.88 6.31
C CYS A 105 2.67 7.03 6.79
N ASN A 106 3.30 8.09 7.30
CA ASN A 106 2.69 9.26 7.94
C ASN A 106 2.85 10.51 7.05
N GLY A 107 2.21 10.50 5.89
CA GLY A 107 2.35 11.47 4.80
C GLY A 107 3.01 10.82 3.57
N GLY A 108 2.93 11.41 2.38
CA GLY A 108 3.48 10.78 1.18
C GLY A 108 4.94 10.33 1.32
N CYS A 109 5.23 9.03 1.14
CA CYS A 109 6.57 8.44 1.30
C CYS A 109 7.01 7.61 0.08
N THR A 110 8.24 7.12 0.08
CA THR A 110 8.78 6.28 -1.02
C THR A 110 9.35 4.97 -0.52
N LEU A 111 8.98 3.87 -1.17
CA LEU A 111 9.54 2.55 -0.96
C LEU A 111 10.26 2.11 -2.24
N ASN A 112 11.52 1.71 -2.14
CA ASN A 112 12.30 1.20 -3.26
C ASN A 112 12.82 -0.20 -2.92
N ASN A 113 12.41 -1.22 -3.68
CA ASN A 113 12.87 -2.59 -3.47
C ASN A 113 12.70 -3.03 -1.99
N VAL A 114 11.46 -2.95 -1.50
CA VAL A 114 11.07 -3.45 -0.16
C VAL A 114 10.29 -4.73 -0.34
N VAL A 115 10.71 -5.80 0.34
CA VAL A 115 10.14 -7.15 0.18
C VAL A 115 9.62 -7.66 1.51
N TRP A 116 8.40 -8.20 1.55
CA TRP A 116 7.84 -8.89 2.71
C TRP A 116 7.89 -10.40 2.49
N ASP A 117 8.67 -11.09 3.31
CA ASP A 117 8.85 -12.54 3.23
C ASP A 117 7.57 -13.28 3.65
N ALA A 118 6.80 -12.72 4.59
CA ALA A 118 5.42 -13.09 4.91
C ALA A 118 4.68 -11.90 5.53
N VAL A 119 3.50 -11.60 5.02
CA VAL A 119 2.61 -10.58 5.60
C VAL A 119 1.84 -11.18 6.78
N CYS A 120 1.66 -10.40 7.85
CA CYS A 120 0.90 -10.80 9.03
C CYS A 120 -0.52 -10.25 8.93
N GLU A 121 -0.69 -8.97 9.27
CA GLU A 121 -1.93 -8.23 9.04
C GLU A 121 -1.90 -7.57 7.65
N ASP A 122 -1.28 -6.40 7.56
CA ASP A 122 -1.04 -5.63 6.33
C ASP A 122 0.47 -5.49 6.07
N ALA A 123 0.90 -5.50 4.80
CA ALA A 123 2.31 -5.30 4.48
C ALA A 123 2.72 -3.82 4.64
N PHE A 124 1.86 -2.94 4.11
CA PHE A 124 2.13 -1.52 4.03
C PHE A 124 0.86 -0.70 4.23
N SER A 125 0.91 0.21 5.21
CA SER A 125 -0.23 1.04 5.61
C SER A 125 0.10 2.53 5.45
N ILE A 126 -0.63 3.20 4.56
CA ILE A 126 -0.61 4.66 4.43
C ILE A 126 -1.58 5.22 5.47
N LYS A 127 -1.09 5.38 6.72
CA LYS A 127 -1.90 5.81 7.87
C LYS A 127 -2.38 7.25 7.69
N LYS A 128 -1.50 8.13 7.20
CA LYS A 128 -1.80 9.54 6.91
C LYS A 128 -1.26 9.91 5.53
N GLN A 129 -1.99 10.72 4.78
CA GLN A 129 -1.57 11.33 3.51
C GLN A 129 -2.57 12.43 3.16
N GLU A 130 -2.09 13.61 2.79
CA GLU A 130 -2.98 14.73 2.42
C GLU A 130 -3.46 14.59 0.96
N ASP A 131 -4.57 15.23 0.62
CA ASP A 131 -5.01 15.31 -0.78
C ASP A 131 -3.95 16.01 -1.64
N GLY A 132 -3.69 15.48 -2.83
CA GLY A 132 -2.61 15.91 -3.72
C GLY A 132 -1.20 15.41 -3.36
N GLU A 133 -1.01 14.72 -2.24
CA GLU A 133 0.25 14.01 -1.96
C GLU A 133 0.34 12.69 -2.70
N THR A 134 1.55 12.11 -2.73
CA THR A 134 1.82 10.86 -3.41
C THR A 134 2.78 9.99 -2.62
N THR A 135 2.36 8.75 -2.39
CA THR A 135 3.23 7.65 -1.98
C THR A 135 3.65 6.85 -3.20
N THR A 136 4.93 6.49 -3.29
CA THR A 136 5.47 5.73 -4.43
C THR A 136 6.12 4.43 -3.96
N ILE A 137 5.73 3.32 -4.57
CA ILE A 137 6.33 2.00 -4.38
C ILE A 137 7.00 1.60 -5.70
N ASN A 138 8.31 1.41 -5.67
CA ASN A 138 9.13 1.06 -6.84
C ASN A 138 9.79 -0.31 -6.63
N GLY A 139 9.31 -1.32 -7.36
CA GLY A 139 9.75 -2.70 -7.22
C GLY A 139 9.40 -3.29 -5.85
N GLY A 140 10.12 -4.35 -5.49
CA GLY A 140 9.85 -5.09 -4.26
C GLY A 140 8.69 -6.08 -4.43
N GLY A 141 8.18 -6.60 -3.32
CA GLY A 141 7.12 -7.59 -3.37
C GLY A 141 6.62 -8.06 -2.02
N ALA A 142 5.52 -8.79 -2.00
CA ALA A 142 4.96 -9.34 -0.78
C ALA A 142 4.26 -10.68 -1.04
N THR A 143 4.22 -11.53 -0.02
CA THR A 143 3.44 -12.77 -0.10
C THR A 143 2.75 -13.12 1.22
N GLY A 144 1.66 -13.87 1.12
CA GLY A 144 0.98 -14.44 2.28
C GLY A 144 0.04 -13.47 3.01
N ALA A 145 -0.39 -12.39 2.37
CA ALA A 145 -1.34 -11.46 2.98
C ALA A 145 -2.76 -12.03 3.00
N GLU A 146 -3.28 -12.40 4.17
CA GLU A 146 -4.62 -13.01 4.27
C GLU A 146 -5.73 -12.08 3.78
N ASP A 147 -5.65 -10.80 4.15
CA ASP A 147 -6.59 -9.76 3.72
C ASP A 147 -5.96 -8.72 2.78
N LYS A 148 -5.05 -7.85 3.22
CA LYS A 148 -4.57 -6.72 2.38
C LYS A 148 -3.05 -6.64 2.39
N VAL A 149 -2.49 -6.27 1.23
CA VAL A 149 -1.06 -5.96 1.12
C VAL A 149 -0.86 -4.47 1.37
N ILE A 150 -1.61 -3.62 0.67
CA ILE A 150 -1.53 -2.16 0.78
C ILE A 150 -2.86 -1.61 1.28
N GLN A 151 -2.84 -1.05 2.48
CA GLN A 151 -3.95 -0.35 3.10
C GLN A 151 -3.77 1.17 2.95
N HIS A 152 -4.76 1.85 2.37
CA HIS A 152 -4.71 3.30 2.15
C HIS A 152 -5.79 4.00 2.99
N ASN A 153 -5.37 4.58 4.12
CA ASN A 153 -6.25 5.29 5.05
C ASN A 153 -6.22 6.81 4.81
N GLY A 154 -5.05 7.37 4.47
CA GLY A 154 -4.90 8.78 4.06
C GLY A 154 -5.59 9.10 2.72
N GLY A 155 -5.64 10.38 2.34
CA GLY A 155 -6.09 10.82 1.00
C GLY A 155 -4.98 10.75 -0.05
N GLY A 156 -5.22 11.29 -1.24
CA GLY A 156 -4.18 11.47 -2.25
C GLY A 156 -3.91 10.21 -3.09
N THR A 157 -2.68 10.08 -3.61
CA THR A 157 -2.33 9.04 -4.60
C THR A 157 -1.32 8.03 -4.07
N VAL A 158 -1.49 6.77 -4.41
CA VAL A 158 -0.41 5.77 -4.35
C VAL A 158 -0.05 5.31 -5.77
N ILE A 159 1.24 5.28 -6.07
CA ILE A 159 1.77 4.78 -7.33
C ILE A 159 2.58 3.52 -7.05
N ILE A 160 2.18 2.41 -7.67
CA ILE A 160 2.77 1.08 -7.49
C ILE A 160 3.41 0.65 -8.81
N LYS A 161 4.74 0.53 -8.84
CA LYS A 161 5.50 0.19 -10.04
C LYS A 161 6.27 -1.09 -9.84
N ASP A 162 6.17 -2.00 -10.82
CA ASP A 162 7.00 -3.20 -10.90
C ASP A 162 6.99 -4.08 -9.62
N PHE A 163 5.88 -4.06 -8.87
CA PHE A 163 5.71 -4.80 -7.63
C PHE A 163 5.32 -6.25 -7.91
N GLU A 164 5.91 -7.21 -7.19
CA GLU A 164 5.61 -8.63 -7.31
C GLU A 164 4.82 -9.13 -6.09
N VAL A 165 3.62 -9.67 -6.32
CA VAL A 165 2.75 -10.16 -5.24
C VAL A 165 2.25 -11.58 -5.50
N SER A 166 2.27 -12.43 -4.48
CA SER A 166 1.74 -13.80 -4.53
C SER A 166 0.95 -14.17 -3.28
N ASP A 167 -0.11 -14.95 -3.43
CA ASP A 167 -0.91 -15.49 -2.33
C ASP A 167 -1.44 -14.37 -1.41
N PHE A 168 -2.47 -13.66 -1.89
CA PHE A 168 -2.98 -12.46 -1.23
C PHE A 168 -4.51 -12.34 -1.25
N GLY A 169 -5.08 -11.66 -0.26
CA GLY A 169 -6.48 -11.24 -0.30
C GLY A 169 -6.67 -10.11 -1.33
N LYS A 170 -6.14 -8.93 -1.03
CA LYS A 170 -6.26 -7.69 -1.80
C LYS A 170 -4.90 -7.02 -1.95
N LEU A 171 -4.44 -6.73 -3.18
CA LEU A 171 -3.17 -6.01 -3.34
C LEU A 171 -3.31 -4.57 -2.82
N TYR A 172 -4.35 -3.86 -3.25
CA TYR A 172 -4.63 -2.50 -2.77
C TYR A 172 -6.09 -2.37 -2.32
N ARG A 173 -6.29 -1.73 -1.17
CA ARG A 173 -7.60 -1.34 -0.67
C ARG A 173 -7.59 0.11 -0.19
N SER A 174 -8.45 0.94 -0.78
CA SER A 174 -8.87 2.20 -0.17
C SER A 174 -9.69 1.88 1.08
N CYS A 175 -9.37 2.44 2.25
CA CYS A 175 -10.15 2.17 3.46
C CYS A 175 -11.63 2.49 3.23
N GLY A 176 -12.52 1.54 3.55
CA GLY A 176 -13.93 1.64 3.18
C GLY A 176 -14.84 2.21 4.26
N ASN A 177 -14.42 2.16 5.52
CA ASN A 177 -15.20 2.52 6.71
C ASN A 177 -14.38 3.36 7.71
N CYS A 178 -13.27 3.95 7.27
CA CYS A 178 -12.49 4.85 8.11
C CYS A 178 -13.33 6.06 8.56
N LYS A 179 -13.04 6.59 9.76
CA LYS A 179 -13.66 7.82 10.30
C LYS A 179 -13.59 8.97 9.29
N GLU A 180 -12.43 9.13 8.64
CA GLU A 180 -12.24 10.03 7.51
C GLU A 180 -12.19 9.26 6.19
N MET A 181 -12.93 9.76 5.19
CA MET A 181 -13.05 9.15 3.87
C MET A 181 -12.67 10.14 2.76
N PRO A 182 -11.43 10.68 2.74
CA PRO A 182 -10.94 11.46 1.62
C PRO A 182 -10.90 10.62 0.33
N ALA A 183 -10.85 11.29 -0.83
CA ALA A 183 -10.65 10.63 -2.10
C ALA A 183 -9.24 10.00 -2.17
N ARG A 184 -9.18 8.76 -2.67
CA ARG A 184 -7.93 7.98 -2.78
C ARG A 184 -7.74 7.47 -4.20
N HIS A 185 -6.53 7.65 -4.71
CA HIS A 185 -6.18 7.27 -6.08
C HIS A 185 -5.08 6.22 -6.07
N VAL A 186 -5.21 5.22 -6.94
CA VAL A 186 -4.18 4.19 -7.14
C VAL A 186 -3.79 4.11 -8.60
N GLU A 187 -2.49 4.09 -8.86
CA GLU A 187 -1.91 3.88 -10.18
C GLU A 187 -0.94 2.69 -10.13
N ILE A 188 -1.23 1.63 -10.87
CA ILE A 188 -0.40 0.42 -10.97
C ILE A 188 0.21 0.32 -12.37
N SER A 189 1.53 0.15 -12.43
CA SER A 189 2.26 -0.07 -13.68
C SER A 189 3.30 -1.18 -13.57
N GLY A 190 3.23 -2.21 -14.42
CA GLY A 190 4.21 -3.30 -14.42
C GLY A 190 4.05 -4.28 -13.26
N GLY A 191 5.03 -5.17 -13.09
CA GLY A 191 5.04 -6.16 -12.00
C GLY A 191 4.22 -7.43 -12.27
N SER A 192 3.98 -8.21 -11.23
CA SER A 192 3.18 -9.44 -11.32
C SER A 192 2.32 -9.66 -10.09
N ALA A 193 1.14 -10.25 -10.30
CA ALA A 193 0.21 -10.61 -9.25
C ALA A 193 -0.29 -12.03 -9.47
N SER A 194 -0.11 -12.89 -8.47
CA SER A 194 -0.50 -14.30 -8.54
C SER A 194 -1.30 -14.77 -7.33
N ASN A 195 -2.28 -15.63 -7.55
CA ASN A 195 -3.09 -16.27 -6.50
C ASN A 195 -3.73 -15.27 -5.52
N GLY A 196 -4.38 -14.24 -6.08
CA GLY A 196 -5.03 -13.18 -5.33
C GLY A 196 -6.56 -13.32 -5.33
N LYS A 197 -7.27 -12.72 -4.36
CA LYS A 197 -8.75 -12.61 -4.45
C LYS A 197 -9.17 -11.38 -5.26
N ILE A 198 -8.62 -10.20 -4.94
CA ILE A 198 -8.90 -8.91 -5.60
C ILE A 198 -7.58 -8.17 -5.85
N LEU A 199 -7.34 -7.61 -7.02
CA LEU A 199 -6.14 -6.78 -7.22
C LEU A 199 -6.36 -5.37 -6.62
N VAL A 200 -7.43 -4.66 -7.02
CA VAL A 200 -7.72 -3.30 -6.54
C VAL A 200 -9.15 -3.17 -6.01
N GLY A 201 -9.31 -2.56 -4.82
CA GLY A 201 -10.60 -2.16 -4.26
C GLY A 201 -10.69 -0.65 -3.98
N ILE A 202 -11.61 0.05 -4.65
CA ILE A 202 -11.82 1.51 -4.52
C ILE A 202 -13.25 1.88 -4.11
N ASN A 203 -13.44 3.03 -3.46
CA ASN A 203 -14.75 3.56 -3.07
C ASN A 203 -15.18 4.69 -4.02
N THR A 204 -15.87 4.36 -5.11
CA THR A 204 -16.18 5.36 -6.17
C THR A 204 -17.10 6.48 -5.71
N ASN A 205 -17.96 6.24 -4.71
CA ASN A 205 -18.79 7.27 -4.10
C ASN A 205 -18.01 8.30 -3.28
N MET A 206 -16.74 8.01 -2.94
CA MET A 206 -15.82 8.93 -2.27
C MET A 206 -14.88 9.65 -3.24
N GLY A 207 -15.01 9.41 -4.54
CA GLY A 207 -14.16 10.02 -5.58
C GLY A 207 -12.89 9.24 -5.90
N ASP A 208 -12.76 8.01 -5.38
CA ASP A 208 -11.59 7.18 -5.64
C ASP A 208 -11.45 6.82 -7.13
N THR A 209 -10.20 6.70 -7.59
CA THR A 209 -9.90 6.25 -8.96
C THR A 209 -8.82 5.19 -8.99
N ALA A 210 -8.87 4.31 -9.98
CA ALA A 210 -7.85 3.30 -10.22
C ALA A 210 -7.36 3.36 -11.67
N LYS A 211 -6.05 3.28 -11.87
CA LYS A 211 -5.40 3.06 -13.17
C LYS A 211 -4.51 1.84 -13.07
N ILE A 212 -4.67 0.89 -13.99
CA ILE A 212 -3.92 -0.37 -13.99
C ILE A 212 -3.35 -0.57 -15.39
N SER A 213 -2.04 -0.83 -15.49
CA SER A 213 -1.36 -1.02 -16.77
C SER A 213 -0.17 -1.97 -16.66
N GLY A 214 0.01 -2.86 -17.63
CA GLY A 214 1.24 -3.65 -17.76
C GLY A 214 1.56 -4.66 -16.65
N ILE A 215 0.67 -4.85 -15.66
CA ILE A 215 0.83 -5.88 -14.62
C ILE A 215 0.45 -7.26 -15.16
N GLN A 216 1.25 -8.27 -14.83
CA GLN A 216 1.01 -9.65 -15.22
C GLN A 216 0.15 -10.36 -14.17
N ILE A 217 -1.10 -10.69 -14.52
CA ILE A 217 -2.07 -11.26 -13.57
C ILE A 217 -2.25 -12.76 -13.83
N THR A 218 -2.11 -13.57 -12.78
CA THR A 218 -2.33 -15.02 -12.81
C THR A 218 -3.21 -15.44 -11.63
N ASN A 219 -4.33 -16.14 -11.86
CA ASN A 219 -5.23 -16.59 -10.79
C ASN A 219 -5.71 -15.47 -9.85
N VAL A 220 -6.03 -14.29 -10.37
CA VAL A 220 -6.71 -13.21 -9.63
C VAL A 220 -8.06 -12.95 -10.33
N PRO A 221 -9.18 -13.44 -9.79
CA PRO A 221 -10.46 -13.43 -10.50
C PRO A 221 -11.10 -12.04 -10.60
N LYS A 222 -10.71 -11.10 -9.72
CA LYS A 222 -11.25 -9.75 -9.64
C LYS A 222 -10.11 -8.73 -9.78
N GLU A 223 -9.95 -8.12 -10.94
CA GLU A 223 -8.89 -7.13 -11.17
C GLU A 223 -9.20 -5.79 -10.49
N CYS A 224 -10.40 -5.25 -10.65
CA CYS A 224 -10.74 -3.99 -10.00
C CYS A 224 -12.21 -3.96 -9.59
N ILE A 225 -12.44 -3.73 -8.30
CA ILE A 225 -13.75 -3.78 -7.66
C ILE A 225 -14.06 -2.45 -7.02
N THR A 226 -15.29 -2.01 -7.18
CA THR A 226 -15.82 -0.80 -6.57
C THR A 226 -16.68 -1.15 -5.36
N PHE A 227 -16.47 -0.44 -4.27
CA PHE A 227 -17.22 -0.54 -3.02
C PHE A 227 -17.97 0.77 -2.77
N LYS A 228 -19.00 0.69 -1.93
CA LYS A 228 -19.65 1.86 -1.36
C LYS A 228 -18.98 2.18 -0.02
N GLY A 229 -18.09 3.17 -0.02
CA GLY A 229 -17.49 3.66 1.21
C GLY A 229 -18.54 4.26 2.14
N VAL A 230 -18.32 4.14 3.45
CA VAL A 230 -19.21 4.59 4.53
C VAL A 230 -18.40 5.29 5.62
N THR A 231 -19.08 6.05 6.49
CA THR A 231 -18.46 6.80 7.60
C THR A 231 -19.07 6.45 8.95
N ASP A 232 -19.96 5.45 8.99
CA ASP A 232 -20.68 5.00 10.18
C ASP A 232 -20.05 3.73 10.80
N GLY A 233 -18.87 3.34 10.32
CA GLY A 233 -18.15 2.14 10.75
C GLY A 233 -18.68 0.84 10.16
N SER A 234 -19.80 0.86 9.41
CA SER A 234 -20.36 -0.37 8.83
C SER A 234 -19.46 -0.98 7.75
N GLU A 235 -19.66 -2.27 7.46
CA GLU A 235 -18.89 -2.95 6.42
C GLU A 235 -19.24 -2.40 5.02
N PRO A 236 -18.25 -2.00 4.20
CA PRO A 236 -18.49 -1.47 2.86
C PRO A 236 -19.03 -2.53 1.92
N GLU A 237 -20.15 -2.23 1.25
CA GLU A 237 -20.75 -3.15 0.27
C GLU A 237 -19.99 -3.12 -1.07
N GLU A 238 -19.77 -4.30 -1.68
CA GLU A 238 -19.31 -4.41 -3.06
C GLU A 238 -20.44 -3.97 -4.01
N VAL A 239 -20.19 -2.99 -4.87
CA VAL A 239 -21.20 -2.38 -5.76
C VAL A 239 -20.93 -2.57 -7.25
N GLY A 240 -19.77 -3.10 -7.63
CA GLY A 240 -19.45 -3.35 -9.04
C GLY A 240 -17.98 -3.56 -9.34
N THR A 241 -17.65 -3.51 -10.63
CA THR A 241 -16.27 -3.54 -11.14
C THR A 241 -15.86 -2.15 -11.57
N CYS A 242 -14.56 -1.85 -11.54
CA CYS A 242 -14.08 -0.59 -12.10
C CYS A 242 -14.27 -0.60 -13.62
N ASP A 243 -14.96 0.40 -14.16
CA ASP A 243 -14.91 0.64 -15.59
C ASP A 243 -13.48 1.06 -15.96
N SER A 244 -12.94 0.52 -17.06
CA SER A 244 -11.58 0.78 -17.54
C SER A 244 -11.29 2.26 -17.87
N ASP A 245 -12.28 3.15 -17.70
CA ASP A 245 -12.23 4.60 -17.91
C ASP A 245 -12.78 5.40 -16.71
N ALA A 246 -12.73 4.86 -15.48
CA ALA A 246 -13.06 5.59 -14.26
C ALA A 246 -12.01 6.68 -13.95
N GLY A 247 -12.06 7.78 -14.71
CA GLY A 247 -11.12 8.89 -14.59
C GLY A 247 -11.38 10.11 -15.48
N SER A 248 -12.57 10.29 -16.05
CA SER A 248 -12.93 11.55 -16.72
C SER A 248 -14.08 12.22 -15.96
N GLY A 249 -13.78 13.36 -15.34
CA GLY A 249 -14.62 14.02 -14.35
C GLY A 249 -16.05 14.38 -14.80
N SER A 250 -16.94 14.27 -13.81
CA SER A 250 -18.14 15.08 -13.53
C SER A 250 -19.00 15.58 -14.70
N GLY A 251 -20.20 15.00 -14.82
CA GLY A 251 -21.30 15.51 -15.64
C GLY A 251 -22.60 14.75 -15.40
N SER A 252 -23.37 15.21 -14.42
CA SER A 252 -24.79 14.96 -14.15
C SER A 252 -25.61 14.35 -15.31
N GLY A 253 -26.32 13.23 -15.08
CA GLY A 253 -27.33 12.75 -16.03
C GLY A 253 -27.88 11.35 -15.78
N ASP A 254 -29.00 11.31 -15.06
CA ASP A 254 -30.09 10.31 -15.05
C ASP A 254 -30.11 9.25 -16.19
N SER A 255 -30.25 7.98 -15.77
CA SER A 255 -31.20 6.98 -16.32
C SER A 255 -30.71 5.73 -17.12
N VAL A 256 -31.10 4.58 -16.55
CA VAL A 256 -31.55 3.27 -17.10
C VAL A 256 -30.56 2.23 -17.68
N ALA A 257 -30.50 1.12 -16.94
CA ALA A 257 -30.24 -0.29 -17.25
C ALA A 257 -30.10 -0.79 -18.73
N ALA A 258 -28.98 -1.51 -18.97
CA ALA A 258 -28.78 -2.88 -19.52
C ALA A 258 -29.64 -3.45 -20.69
N PRO A 259 -29.21 -4.53 -21.43
CA PRO A 259 -28.04 -5.40 -21.23
C PRO A 259 -27.20 -5.74 -22.50
N ALA A 260 -26.18 -6.57 -22.25
CA ALA A 260 -25.20 -7.17 -23.15
C ALA A 260 -25.73 -7.93 -24.37
N THR A 261 -24.91 -8.05 -25.42
CA THR A 261 -24.74 -9.30 -26.20
C THR A 261 -23.38 -9.37 -26.88
N SER A 262 -22.72 -10.50 -26.66
CA SER A 262 -21.51 -11.00 -27.32
C SER A 262 -21.85 -11.68 -28.65
N THR A 263 -20.94 -11.61 -29.64
CA THR A 263 -20.46 -12.73 -30.49
C THR A 263 -19.65 -12.23 -31.71
N THR A 264 -18.34 -12.49 -31.71
CA THR A 264 -17.52 -12.80 -32.91
C THR A 264 -17.61 -14.32 -33.17
N PRO A 265 -17.20 -14.93 -34.31
CA PRO A 265 -16.02 -14.58 -35.13
C PRO A 265 -16.16 -14.74 -36.68
N ALA A 266 -15.27 -14.08 -37.43
CA ALA A 266 -15.03 -14.41 -38.84
C ALA A 266 -13.53 -14.35 -39.19
N THR A 267 -13.02 -15.48 -39.70
CA THR A 267 -11.71 -15.74 -40.34
C THR A 267 -11.99 -16.84 -41.38
N PRO A 268 -11.20 -17.09 -42.46
CA PRO A 268 -10.05 -16.39 -43.05
C PRO A 268 -10.23 -16.05 -44.56
N THR A 269 -9.35 -15.24 -45.14
CA THR A 269 -9.04 -15.36 -46.59
C THR A 269 -7.59 -14.94 -46.89
N THR A 270 -6.80 -15.90 -47.35
CA THR A 270 -5.60 -15.72 -48.21
C THR A 270 -5.81 -16.64 -49.42
N PRO A 271 -5.40 -16.27 -50.65
CA PRO A 271 -4.07 -16.70 -51.12
C PRO A 271 -3.39 -15.74 -52.12
N ALA A 272 -2.05 -15.73 -52.16
CA ALA A 272 -1.25 -16.07 -53.36
C ALA A 272 0.26 -15.76 -53.22
N GLU A 273 1.05 -16.72 -53.70
CA GLU A 273 2.51 -16.85 -53.82
C GLU A 273 3.23 -15.92 -54.81
N GLY A 274 4.57 -15.88 -54.66
CA GLY A 274 5.57 -15.55 -55.70
C GLY A 274 6.84 -14.93 -55.07
N SER A 275 7.76 -15.71 -54.48
CA SER A 275 8.95 -16.34 -55.10
C SER A 275 9.87 -15.39 -55.88
N GLU A 276 11.03 -15.05 -55.30
CA GLU A 276 12.37 -15.26 -55.89
C GLU A 276 13.51 -14.76 -54.96
N THR A 277 14.55 -15.60 -54.83
CA THR A 277 15.86 -15.49 -54.13
C THR A 277 16.90 -16.05 -55.14
N PRO A 278 18.24 -15.94 -55.03
CA PRO A 278 19.16 -15.18 -54.15
C PRO A 278 20.21 -14.33 -54.90
N ILE A 279 21.02 -13.56 -54.17
CA ILE A 279 22.47 -13.47 -54.46
C ILE A 279 23.29 -13.27 -53.18
N GLN A 280 24.48 -13.86 -53.26
CA GLN A 280 25.45 -14.25 -52.25
C GLN A 280 26.67 -13.30 -52.31
N SER A 281 27.38 -13.10 -51.20
CA SER A 281 28.78 -12.63 -51.19
C SER A 281 29.45 -13.00 -49.86
N ASP A 282 30.29 -14.02 -49.90
CA ASP A 282 31.30 -14.38 -48.89
C ASP A 282 32.45 -13.35 -48.82
N VAL A 283 33.16 -13.26 -47.69
CA VAL A 283 34.63 -13.46 -47.55
C VAL A 283 35.05 -13.43 -46.06
N VAL A 284 35.34 -14.63 -45.54
CA VAL A 284 36.55 -15.13 -44.82
C VAL A 284 37.40 -14.20 -43.94
N GLY A 285 37.67 -14.67 -42.70
CA GLY A 285 38.95 -14.39 -42.00
C GLY A 285 38.99 -14.71 -40.49
N GLN A 286 39.19 -15.98 -40.11
CA GLN A 286 39.83 -16.40 -38.85
C GLN A 286 41.35 -16.61 -39.11
N PRO A 287 42.28 -16.63 -38.13
CA PRO A 287 42.34 -17.71 -37.14
C PRO A 287 42.80 -17.33 -35.71
N SER A 288 42.66 -18.36 -34.86
CA SER A 288 43.13 -18.68 -33.51
C SER A 288 44.37 -17.98 -32.91
N GLU A 289 44.44 -17.92 -31.57
CA GLU A 289 45.30 -18.80 -30.75
C GLU A 289 45.06 -18.65 -29.23
N THR A 290 44.92 -19.80 -28.56
CA THR A 290 45.14 -20.02 -27.11
C THR A 290 46.62 -20.36 -26.90
N PRO A 291 47.20 -20.13 -25.70
CA PRO A 291 47.63 -21.31 -24.93
C PRO A 291 47.45 -21.18 -23.41
N ALA A 292 47.54 -22.35 -22.78
CA ALA A 292 47.28 -22.69 -21.38
C ALA A 292 48.54 -22.71 -20.48
N GLU A 293 48.32 -23.07 -19.21
CA GLU A 293 49.25 -23.49 -18.14
C GLU A 293 50.11 -22.38 -17.50
N GLY A 294 50.38 -22.33 -16.19
CA GLY A 294 50.20 -23.23 -15.05
C GLY A 294 51.21 -22.78 -13.96
N SER A 295 50.88 -22.87 -12.67
CA SER A 295 51.83 -22.92 -11.51
C SER A 295 51.00 -22.93 -10.21
N GLU A 296 50.73 -24.09 -9.60
CA GLU A 296 51.52 -24.75 -8.55
C GLU A 296 51.49 -24.05 -7.16
N THR A 297 50.88 -24.77 -6.22
CA THR A 297 50.87 -24.61 -4.75
C THR A 297 52.26 -24.86 -4.14
N PRO A 298 52.52 -24.42 -2.89
CA PRO A 298 52.52 -25.41 -1.79
C PRO A 298 51.89 -24.86 -0.47
N VAL A 299 50.99 -25.61 0.18
CA VAL A 299 51.18 -26.48 1.38
C VAL A 299 51.78 -25.77 2.61
N GLN A 300 50.97 -25.65 3.68
CA GLN A 300 51.20 -26.09 5.08
C GLN A 300 50.07 -25.47 5.95
N SER A 301 49.08 -26.22 6.45
CA SER A 301 49.09 -27.07 7.66
C SER A 301 49.61 -26.35 8.90
N ASP A 302 48.71 -25.97 9.81
CA ASP A 302 48.92 -26.21 11.24
C ASP A 302 47.58 -26.28 11.99
N VAL A 303 47.48 -27.37 12.74
CA VAL A 303 46.47 -27.71 13.73
C VAL A 303 46.92 -27.09 15.04
N VAL A 304 46.08 -26.32 15.73
CA VAL A 304 46.20 -26.17 17.19
C VAL A 304 44.83 -26.12 17.85
N GLU A 305 44.71 -27.03 18.81
CA GLU A 305 43.72 -27.30 19.85
C GLU A 305 43.16 -26.07 20.59
N GLN A 306 41.93 -26.23 21.12
CA GLN A 306 41.38 -25.45 22.24
C GLN A 306 42.29 -25.56 23.50
N PRO A 307 42.11 -24.68 24.49
CA PRO A 307 41.17 -25.02 25.57
C PRO A 307 40.25 -23.88 26.03
N SER A 308 39.12 -24.32 26.57
CA SER A 308 38.30 -23.68 27.61
C SER A 308 39.07 -22.89 28.66
N GLU A 309 38.49 -21.83 29.22
CA GLU A 309 38.05 -21.74 30.63
C GLU A 309 37.18 -20.47 30.83
N THR A 310 36.08 -20.63 31.57
CA THR A 310 35.30 -19.57 32.22
C THR A 310 36.06 -19.02 33.43
N PRO A 311 35.69 -17.82 33.94
CA PRO A 311 35.01 -17.86 35.23
C PRO A 311 33.85 -16.86 35.40
N ALA A 312 33.03 -17.26 36.37
CA ALA A 312 31.86 -16.68 36.99
C ALA A 312 32.02 -15.27 37.62
N GLU A 313 30.86 -14.61 37.72
CA GLU A 313 30.35 -13.76 38.82
C GLU A 313 30.98 -12.39 39.08
N ASP A 314 30.18 -11.33 38.93
CA ASP A 314 29.73 -10.56 40.10
C ASP A 314 28.43 -9.77 39.81
N SER A 315 27.65 -9.60 40.87
CA SER A 315 26.37 -8.91 40.96
C SER A 315 26.51 -7.39 40.97
N ASP A 316 25.47 -6.66 40.58
CA ASP A 316 24.71 -5.81 41.52
C ASP A 316 23.57 -5.08 40.81
N ASP A 317 22.45 -5.09 41.50
CA ASP A 317 21.11 -4.69 41.11
C ASP A 317 20.77 -3.33 41.76
N ALA A 318 19.72 -2.69 41.25
CA ALA A 318 19.02 -1.50 41.74
C ALA A 318 19.67 -0.12 41.51
N ASP A 319 19.10 0.61 40.55
CA ASP A 319 18.66 1.98 40.81
C ASP A 319 17.29 2.21 40.17
N ALA A 320 16.37 2.71 41.00
CA ALA A 320 15.01 3.10 40.67
C ALA A 320 14.91 4.62 40.84
N ASP A 321 14.40 5.31 39.82
CA ASP A 321 13.73 6.63 39.89
C ASP A 321 13.31 7.00 38.45
N GLU A 322 12.04 6.93 38.08
CA GLU A 322 10.95 7.92 38.25
C GLU A 322 10.86 9.00 37.13
N SER A 323 9.73 8.88 36.41
CA SER A 323 8.85 9.95 35.91
C SER A 323 9.26 10.86 34.74
N SER A 324 8.54 10.75 33.63
CA SER A 324 7.77 11.82 32.94
C SER A 324 7.10 11.18 31.72
N ASP A 325 5.78 10.99 31.75
CA ASP A 325 4.79 11.91 31.16
C ASP A 325 4.98 12.08 29.65
N ASP A 326 4.29 11.26 28.86
CA ASP A 326 3.88 11.65 27.51
C ASP A 326 2.51 11.06 27.16
N ASN A 327 1.67 11.95 26.61
CA ASN A 327 0.25 11.79 26.36
C ASN A 327 -0.01 10.71 25.30
N GLN A 328 -0.88 9.75 25.64
CA GLN A 328 -1.49 8.83 24.69
C GLN A 328 -2.84 9.41 24.25
N ASP A 329 -2.95 9.73 22.96
CA ASP A 329 -4.23 9.85 22.28
C ASP A 329 -4.62 8.42 21.85
N GLU A 330 -5.48 7.79 22.64
CA GLU A 330 -6.10 6.50 22.34
C GLU A 330 -7.37 6.72 21.49
N ASP A 331 -7.36 6.25 20.26
CA ASP A 331 -8.58 6.01 19.47
C ASP A 331 -8.91 4.52 19.55
N SER A 332 -9.71 4.13 20.54
CA SER A 332 -10.33 2.81 20.64
C SER A 332 -11.58 2.76 19.76
N ASP A 333 -11.71 1.76 18.90
CA ASP A 333 -13.01 1.31 18.38
C ASP A 333 -13.12 -0.21 18.60
N ASP A 334 -13.87 -0.58 19.63
CA ASP A 334 -14.26 -1.95 19.97
C ASP A 334 -15.34 -2.44 18.99
N GLY A 335 -15.04 -3.50 18.23
CA GLY A 335 -16.01 -4.26 17.44
C GLY A 335 -16.21 -5.66 18.02
N GLU A 336 -17.32 -5.86 18.74
CA GLU A 336 -17.69 -7.12 19.39
C GLU A 336 -17.87 -8.31 18.42
N ASP A 337 -17.09 -9.37 18.64
CA ASP A 337 -17.33 -10.71 18.11
C ASP A 337 -18.66 -11.32 18.59
N LYS A 338 -19.34 -12.04 17.68
CA LYS A 338 -20.33 -13.05 18.04
C LYS A 338 -19.99 -14.35 17.35
N ASP A 339 -19.37 -15.23 18.13
CA ASP A 339 -19.39 -16.67 17.94
C ASP A 339 -20.84 -17.17 17.81
N ASP A 340 -21.10 -18.02 16.83
CA ASP A 340 -22.09 -19.08 17.01
C ASP A 340 -21.66 -20.33 16.23
N SER A 341 -21.14 -21.29 16.99
CA SER A 341 -20.94 -22.68 16.61
C SER A 341 -22.26 -23.43 16.80
N ASP A 342 -22.77 -24.09 15.76
CA ASP A 342 -23.68 -25.21 15.99
C ASP A 342 -23.45 -26.34 14.98
N GLU A 343 -22.98 -27.45 15.53
CA GLU A 343 -22.76 -28.74 14.88
C GLU A 343 -23.92 -29.66 15.26
N LYS A 344 -24.67 -30.20 14.28
CA LYS A 344 -25.36 -31.51 14.36
C LYS A 344 -26.00 -31.95 13.02
N LYS A 345 -25.41 -32.99 12.42
CA LYS A 345 -25.99 -34.34 12.14
C LYS A 345 -27.51 -34.47 12.34
N ASP A 346 -28.32 -35.12 11.50
CA ASP A 346 -28.16 -36.38 10.76
C ASP A 346 -29.26 -36.54 9.67
N GLU A 347 -28.95 -37.42 8.70
CA GLU A 347 -29.80 -38.42 8.01
C GLU A 347 -30.75 -38.08 6.82
N GLU A 348 -30.57 -38.92 5.78
CA GLU A 348 -31.43 -39.15 4.60
C GLU A 348 -32.82 -39.69 4.96
N GLU A 349 -33.83 -39.41 4.14
CA GLU A 349 -34.71 -40.44 3.55
C GLU A 349 -35.55 -39.89 2.38
N THR A 350 -35.83 -40.79 1.45
CA THR A 350 -36.41 -40.62 0.10
C THR A 350 -37.92 -40.93 0.04
N GLU A 351 -38.52 -40.54 -1.09
CA GLU A 351 -39.71 -41.13 -1.78
C GLU A 351 -41.13 -40.55 -1.58
N GLU A 352 -41.66 -40.05 -2.71
CA GLU A 352 -42.91 -40.40 -3.43
C GLU A 352 -44.34 -40.23 -2.81
N GLU A 353 -45.10 -39.38 -3.54
CA GLU A 353 -46.46 -39.54 -4.09
C GLU A 353 -47.76 -39.76 -3.25
N ASN A 354 -48.78 -38.97 -3.68
CA ASN A 354 -50.21 -39.29 -3.93
C ASN A 354 -51.33 -38.63 -3.09
N GLY A 355 -52.12 -37.79 -3.81
CA GLY A 355 -53.60 -37.68 -3.79
C GLY A 355 -54.26 -36.73 -2.78
N ASP A 356 -55.45 -36.16 -2.95
CA ASP A 356 -56.40 -35.91 -4.06
C ASP A 356 -57.56 -35.06 -3.45
N GLN A 357 -58.16 -34.15 -4.25
CA GLN A 357 -59.44 -33.39 -4.12
C GLN A 357 -59.73 -32.46 -2.92
N ASN A 358 -60.14 -31.20 -3.20
CA ASN A 358 -61.56 -30.84 -3.44
C ASN A 358 -61.81 -29.29 -3.49
N GLN A 359 -62.26 -28.83 -4.67
CA GLN A 359 -63.26 -27.76 -5.01
C GLN A 359 -63.39 -26.44 -4.21
N GLY A 360 -63.47 -25.31 -4.95
CA GLY A 360 -64.34 -24.18 -4.55
C GLY A 360 -64.04 -22.75 -5.07
N ALA A 361 -64.52 -22.42 -6.28
CA ALA A 361 -65.09 -21.13 -6.73
C ALA A 361 -64.34 -19.75 -6.62
N PHE A 362 -64.08 -19.15 -7.79
CA PHE A 362 -63.99 -17.70 -8.10
C PHE A 362 -65.39 -17.01 -8.05
N PRO A 363 -65.61 -15.69 -8.30
CA PRO A 363 -64.69 -14.57 -8.66
C PRO A 363 -64.94 -13.25 -7.86
N SER A 364 -64.15 -12.19 -8.10
CA SER A 364 -64.60 -10.87 -8.63
C SER A 364 -63.62 -9.70 -8.36
N ALA A 365 -63.61 -8.77 -9.32
CA ALA A 365 -62.65 -7.69 -9.59
C ALA A 365 -62.99 -6.36 -8.84
N PRO A 366 -62.16 -5.29 -8.94
CA PRO A 366 -62.07 -4.18 -7.99
C PRO A 366 -62.92 -2.94 -8.37
N PRO A 367 -63.10 -1.95 -7.47
CA PRO A 367 -63.69 -0.68 -7.84
C PRO A 367 -62.65 0.41 -8.17
N GLN A 368 -62.97 1.17 -9.22
CA GLN A 368 -62.39 2.45 -9.64
C GLN A 368 -63.31 3.60 -9.19
N PHE A 369 -62.74 4.72 -8.73
CA PHE A 369 -63.33 6.09 -8.68
C PHE A 369 -62.12 7.04 -8.49
N GLY A 370 -61.88 8.16 -9.17
CA GLY A 370 -62.66 9.02 -10.06
C GLY A 370 -62.26 10.49 -9.78
N THR A 371 -61.46 11.12 -10.65
CA THR A 371 -61.30 12.59 -10.81
C THR A 371 -62.61 13.24 -11.31
N PRO A 372 -62.90 14.58 -11.24
CA PRO A 372 -61.98 15.68 -11.62
C PRO A 372 -62.19 17.07 -10.93
N GLY A 373 -61.34 18.05 -11.25
CA GLY A 373 -61.63 19.47 -10.96
C GLY A 373 -60.51 20.45 -11.36
N GLN A 374 -60.75 21.22 -12.42
CA GLN A 374 -59.86 22.20 -13.04
C GLN A 374 -60.42 23.62 -12.85
N PHE A 375 -59.63 24.57 -12.32
CA PHE A 375 -59.78 26.05 -12.40
C PHE A 375 -58.44 26.63 -11.85
N GLY A 376 -57.75 27.65 -12.35
CA GLY A 376 -57.91 28.61 -13.43
C GLY A 376 -57.05 29.85 -13.10
N GLY A 377 -56.25 30.35 -14.05
CA GLY A 377 -55.90 31.78 -14.20
C GLY A 377 -54.66 32.37 -13.47
N PRO A 378 -53.88 33.27 -14.11
CA PRO A 378 -52.61 33.81 -13.63
C PRO A 378 -52.72 35.17 -12.90
N GLY A 379 -51.75 35.46 -12.02
CA GLY A 379 -51.55 36.78 -11.41
C GLY A 379 -50.21 37.40 -11.84
N GLN A 380 -50.29 38.57 -12.47
CA GLN A 380 -49.19 39.46 -12.84
C GLN A 380 -49.17 40.67 -11.86
N PHE A 381 -48.14 41.54 -11.97
CA PHE A 381 -47.80 42.74 -11.16
C PHE A 381 -46.94 42.42 -9.92
N GLY A 382 -45.78 43.01 -9.66
CA GLY A 382 -45.03 44.17 -10.17
C GLY A 382 -44.19 44.66 -8.97
N GLY A 383 -42.85 44.58 -8.99
CA GLY A 383 -41.96 45.71 -9.30
C GLY A 383 -41.28 46.25 -8.02
N PHE A 384 -39.96 46.40 -8.02
CA PHE A 384 -39.20 47.64 -7.74
C PHE A 384 -37.70 47.37 -7.60
N GLN A 385 -36.92 48.28 -8.20
CA GLN A 385 -35.47 48.37 -8.21
C GLN A 385 -34.92 48.92 -6.88
N ALA A 386 -33.68 48.53 -6.53
CA ALA A 386 -32.58 49.44 -6.20
C ALA A 386 -31.25 48.69 -6.36
#